data_AF-A0A935ZPK7-F1
#
_entry.id   AF-A0A935ZPK7-F1
#
_cell.length_a   1.000
_cell.length_b   1.000
_cell.length_c   1.000
_cell.angle_alpha   90.00
_cell.angle_beta   90.00
_cell.angle_gamma   90.00
#
_symmetry.space_group_name_H-M   'P 1'
#
loop_
_entity.id
_entity.type
_entity.pdbx_description
1 polymer ?
#
loop_
_entity_poly.entity_id
_entity_poly.type
_entity_poly.pdbx_seq_one_letter_code
_entity_poly.pdbx_strand_id
1 'polypeptide(L)'
;MLRLRWWWPRGPVGAVLWLVACSGSPTTQDGKDGKDAEKAATSKPAAKPVPAPVPTPTPPTRALPKTLTRSDAEAKAGEIWADHRQSFYCGCAFTNDRKTVRASCGYKTRANEARAHVIEWTQVVPPSAFGAHRACWTTEACRRDDGTAYGGIECCRSADPVFAAMESDLYNLVPVIGEVIEDRSDHALGEIKGEERLYGACDVEVDTAAGVIEPPERMRGDIARVYLYMRATYGDELHVAPEQWSLLESWNAADPADDWERTRSARIAAVQGQGDPQLAGAPAPAPAPGTPAAAPAEAGSKGAPKQGAPKQGKPKAPPKPAPTDAPAPSE
;
A
#
# COMPACT_ATOMS: atom_id res chain seq x y z
N MET A 1 -45.26 11.04 1.87
CA MET A 1 -45.51 10.85 0.42
C MET A 1 -44.40 9.96 -0.13
N LEU A 2 -44.83 8.95 -0.88
CA LEU A 2 -44.14 7.92 -1.67
C LEU A 2 -42.73 7.43 -1.28
N ARG A 3 -42.71 6.24 -0.68
CA ARG A 3 -41.67 5.20 -0.84
C ARG A 3 -42.16 4.21 -1.90
N LEU A 4 -41.34 3.85 -2.89
CA LEU A 4 -41.57 2.64 -3.68
C LEU A 4 -40.41 1.65 -3.51
N ARG A 5 -40.83 0.43 -3.12
CA ARG A 5 -40.06 -0.79 -2.91
C ARG A 5 -39.77 -1.44 -4.26
N TRP A 6 -38.57 -1.99 -4.41
CA TRP A 6 -38.30 -3.01 -5.43
C TRP A 6 -38.53 -4.41 -4.84
N TRP A 7 -39.08 -5.26 -5.68
CA TRP A 7 -39.67 -6.56 -5.41
C TRP A 7 -38.65 -7.64 -5.78
N TRP A 8 -38.37 -8.60 -4.89
CA TRP A 8 -37.69 -9.85 -5.21
C TRP A 8 -38.59 -11.00 -4.75
N PRO A 9 -39.01 -11.94 -5.63
CA PRO A 9 -39.76 -13.11 -5.22
C PRO A 9 -38.83 -14.21 -4.70
N ARG A 10 -39.22 -14.79 -3.56
CA ARG A 10 -38.65 -16.01 -2.97
C ARG A 10 -39.16 -17.23 -3.75
N GLY A 11 -38.25 -18.11 -4.18
CA GLY A 11 -38.53 -19.47 -4.64
C GLY A 11 -37.83 -20.50 -3.74
N PRO A 12 -38.38 -21.72 -3.58
CA PRO A 12 -37.94 -22.67 -2.56
C PRO A 12 -36.73 -23.51 -3.01
N VAL A 13 -35.77 -23.72 -2.10
CA VAL A 13 -34.64 -24.63 -2.30
C VAL A 13 -35.08 -26.03 -1.87
N GLY A 14 -35.29 -26.92 -2.85
CA GLY A 14 -35.54 -28.34 -2.63
C GLY A 14 -34.24 -29.08 -2.35
N ALA A 15 -34.21 -29.81 -1.24
CA ALA A 15 -33.15 -30.74 -0.88
C ALA A 15 -33.16 -31.96 -1.81
N VAL A 16 -32.02 -32.29 -2.41
CA VAL A 16 -31.81 -33.54 -3.16
C VAL A 16 -30.92 -34.45 -2.31
N LEU A 17 -31.58 -35.43 -1.68
CA LEU A 17 -30.97 -36.50 -0.90
C LEU A 17 -30.68 -37.67 -1.87
N TRP A 18 -29.41 -38.01 -2.11
CA TRP A 18 -29.04 -39.22 -2.83
C TRP A 18 -28.94 -40.40 -1.85
N LEU A 19 -29.97 -41.24 -1.83
CA LEU A 19 -29.98 -42.57 -1.21
C LEU A 19 -29.59 -43.59 -2.28
N VAL A 20 -28.43 -44.22 -2.14
CA VAL A 20 -28.08 -45.45 -2.88
C VAL A 20 -28.49 -46.64 -2.02
N ALA A 21 -29.48 -47.38 -2.51
CA ALA A 21 -29.95 -48.63 -1.93
C ALA A 21 -29.09 -49.80 -2.40
N CYS A 22 -28.59 -50.62 -1.47
CA CYS A 22 -28.13 -51.97 -1.74
C CYS A 22 -29.21 -52.94 -1.22
N SER A 23 -29.81 -53.71 -2.14
CA SER A 23 -30.73 -54.81 -1.85
C SER A 23 -30.07 -56.12 -2.26
N GLY A 24 -30.11 -57.12 -1.37
CA GLY A 24 -29.72 -58.49 -1.69
C GLY A 24 -29.31 -59.33 -0.48
N SER A 25 -30.27 -60.05 0.09
CA SER A 25 -30.10 -61.25 0.94
C SER A 25 -31.13 -62.29 0.45
N PRO A 26 -31.16 -63.53 0.96
CA PRO A 26 -30.10 -64.54 1.03
C PRO A 26 -30.58 -65.89 0.45
N THR A 27 -29.68 -66.85 0.23
CA THR A 27 -30.05 -68.27 0.15
C THR A 27 -29.02 -69.13 0.88
N THR A 28 -29.50 -69.85 1.90
CA THR A 28 -28.82 -70.93 2.62
C THR A 28 -29.07 -72.26 1.91
N GLN A 29 -28.04 -73.11 1.82
CA GLN A 29 -28.22 -74.55 2.09
C GLN A 29 -26.89 -75.28 2.35
N ASP A 30 -27.06 -76.30 3.20
CA ASP A 30 -26.15 -77.15 3.97
C ASP A 30 -25.07 -77.95 3.22
N GLY A 31 -24.04 -78.39 3.97
CA GLY A 31 -23.25 -79.57 3.57
C GLY A 31 -21.88 -79.73 4.24
N LYS A 32 -21.84 -80.47 5.36
CA LYS A 32 -20.70 -81.11 6.05
C LYS A 32 -19.53 -81.57 5.15
N ASP A 33 -18.29 -81.34 5.59
CA ASP A 33 -17.37 -82.39 6.04
C ASP A 33 -16.04 -81.78 6.55
N GLY A 34 -15.53 -82.35 7.65
CA GLY A 34 -14.41 -81.80 8.41
C GLY A 34 -13.03 -82.10 7.85
N LYS A 35 -12.05 -81.30 8.29
CA LYS A 35 -10.69 -81.73 8.65
C LYS A 35 -9.92 -80.59 9.32
N ASP A 36 -9.31 -80.93 10.44
CA ASP A 36 -8.44 -80.08 11.25
C ASP A 36 -7.21 -79.59 10.47
N ALA A 37 -6.90 -78.29 10.55
CA ALA A 37 -5.56 -77.76 10.31
C ALA A 37 -5.41 -76.36 10.95
N GLU A 38 -4.65 -76.32 12.03
CA GLU A 38 -3.75 -75.26 12.52
C GLU A 38 -4.06 -73.78 12.19
N LYS A 39 -4.36 -73.01 13.25
CA LYS A 39 -4.47 -71.54 13.23
C LYS A 39 -3.08 -70.91 13.04
N ALA A 40 -2.75 -70.52 11.80
CA ALA A 40 -1.63 -69.62 11.53
C ALA A 40 -2.10 -68.16 11.71
N ALA A 41 -1.71 -67.53 12.82
CA ALA A 41 -1.85 -66.10 13.02
C ALA A 41 -0.82 -65.36 12.16
N THR A 42 -1.25 -64.84 11.00
CA THR A 42 -0.43 -63.93 10.19
C THR A 42 -0.49 -62.53 10.78
N SER A 43 0.58 -62.11 11.45
CA SER A 43 0.80 -60.72 11.83
C SER A 43 1.14 -59.89 10.59
N LYS A 44 0.40 -58.79 10.42
CA LYS A 44 0.67 -57.76 9.40
C LYS A 44 2.01 -57.08 9.73
N PRO A 45 2.94 -56.91 8.78
CA PRO A 45 4.21 -56.25 9.07
C PRO A 45 3.97 -54.76 9.38
N ALA A 46 4.61 -54.28 10.44
CA ALA A 46 4.59 -52.87 10.82
C ALA A 46 5.20 -52.01 9.71
N ALA A 47 4.52 -50.92 9.36
CA ALA A 47 5.05 -49.92 8.44
C ALA A 47 6.33 -49.32 9.04
N LYS A 48 7.40 -49.26 8.23
CA LYS A 48 8.66 -48.62 8.65
C LYS A 48 8.40 -47.14 8.98
N PRO A 49 9.08 -46.57 9.99
CA PRO A 49 8.95 -45.15 10.30
C PRO A 49 9.31 -44.31 9.07
N VAL A 50 8.40 -43.42 8.68
CA VAL A 50 8.71 -42.39 7.69
C VAL A 50 9.77 -41.49 8.31
N PRO A 51 10.95 -41.28 7.68
CA PRO A 51 11.94 -40.36 8.22
C PRO A 51 11.31 -38.97 8.35
N ALA A 52 11.55 -38.32 9.49
CA ALA A 52 11.13 -36.95 9.72
C ALA A 52 11.64 -36.06 8.56
N PRO A 53 10.86 -35.06 8.12
CA PRO A 53 11.32 -34.14 7.10
C PRO A 53 12.64 -33.52 7.55
N VAL A 54 13.68 -33.67 6.73
CA VAL A 54 14.97 -33.03 6.95
C VAL A 54 14.71 -31.53 6.97
N PRO A 55 15.10 -30.78 8.02
CA PRO A 55 14.96 -29.34 8.02
C PRO A 55 15.71 -28.80 6.80
N THR A 56 14.98 -28.13 5.91
CA THR A 56 15.59 -27.37 4.82
C THR A 56 16.59 -26.38 5.44
N PRO A 57 17.80 -26.26 4.88
CA PRO A 57 18.78 -25.31 5.39
C PRO A 57 18.14 -23.92 5.39
N THR A 58 18.08 -23.30 6.57
CA THR A 58 17.61 -21.93 6.72
C THR A 58 18.47 -21.04 5.82
N PRO A 59 17.89 -20.31 4.86
CA PRO A 59 18.66 -19.38 4.06
C PRO A 59 19.39 -18.41 5.00
N PRO A 60 20.60 -17.94 4.65
CA PRO A 60 21.34 -17.01 5.49
C PRO A 60 20.43 -15.84 5.83
N THR A 61 20.19 -15.64 7.14
CA THR A 61 19.32 -14.57 7.63
C THR A 61 19.97 -13.25 7.28
N ARG A 62 19.61 -12.72 6.12
CA ARG A 62 19.99 -11.37 5.75
C ARG A 62 19.39 -10.45 6.79
N ALA A 63 20.24 -9.67 7.46
CA ALA A 63 19.77 -8.72 8.46
C ALA A 63 18.76 -7.79 7.80
N LEU A 64 17.52 -7.80 8.32
CA LEU A 64 16.47 -6.92 7.81
C LEU A 64 16.88 -5.45 8.02
N PRO A 65 16.45 -4.54 7.15
CA PRO A 65 16.56 -3.11 7.41
C PRO A 65 15.94 -2.75 8.78
N LYS A 66 16.32 -1.60 9.33
CA LYS A 66 15.66 -1.10 10.54
C LYS A 66 14.16 -0.86 10.26
N THR A 67 13.33 -1.77 10.73
CA THR A 67 11.88 -1.73 10.52
C THR A 67 11.23 -0.64 11.36
N LEU A 68 10.47 0.23 10.69
CA LEU A 68 9.58 1.20 11.32
C LEU A 68 8.18 0.59 11.46
N THR A 69 7.37 1.14 12.37
CA THR A 69 5.93 0.89 12.26
C THR A 69 5.41 1.53 10.97
N ARG A 70 4.28 1.03 10.46
CA ARG A 70 3.68 1.58 9.26
C ARG A 70 3.40 3.09 9.36
N SER A 71 2.89 3.54 10.51
CA SER A 71 2.63 4.96 10.76
C SER A 71 3.91 5.80 10.82
N ASP A 72 4.97 5.28 11.44
CA ASP A 72 6.27 5.98 11.51
C ASP A 72 6.93 6.06 10.13
N ALA A 73 6.79 5.02 9.31
CA ALA A 73 7.25 5.02 7.93
C ALA A 73 6.54 6.11 7.10
N GLU A 74 5.21 6.22 7.20
CA GLU A 74 4.46 7.29 6.51
C GLU A 74 4.84 8.69 6.99
N ALA A 75 5.02 8.87 8.30
CA ALA A 75 5.48 10.14 8.85
C ALA A 75 6.89 10.49 8.31
N LYS A 76 7.80 9.52 8.30
CA LYS A 76 9.16 9.72 7.80
C LYS A 76 9.20 9.94 6.30
N ALA A 77 8.34 9.28 5.53
CA ALA A 77 8.18 9.56 4.10
C ALA A 77 7.73 11.03 3.89
N GLY A 78 6.82 11.54 4.72
CA GLY A 78 6.44 12.96 4.71
C GLY A 78 7.62 13.93 4.90
N GLU A 79 8.56 13.60 5.79
CA GLU A 79 9.79 14.37 5.99
C GLU A 79 10.75 14.24 4.79
N ILE A 80 10.95 13.02 4.29
CA ILE A 80 11.87 12.74 3.18
C ILE A 80 11.45 13.49 1.92
N TRP A 81 10.15 13.58 1.63
CA TRP A 81 9.60 14.24 0.43
C TRP A 81 9.26 15.73 0.64
N ALA A 82 9.64 16.33 1.77
CA ALA A 82 9.16 17.66 2.16
C ALA A 82 9.54 18.79 1.20
N ASP A 83 10.64 18.67 0.45
CA ASP A 83 11.11 19.60 -0.56
C ASP A 83 10.90 19.09 -2.01
N HIS A 84 10.29 17.92 -2.17
CA HIS A 84 9.96 17.31 -3.45
C HIS A 84 8.53 16.77 -3.43
N ARG A 85 7.54 17.63 -3.12
CA ARG A 85 6.14 17.20 -3.05
C ARG A 85 5.51 17.03 -4.43
N GLN A 86 5.89 15.98 -5.15
CA GLN A 86 5.32 15.56 -6.43
C GLN A 86 4.83 14.12 -6.35
N SER A 87 3.64 13.83 -6.89
CA SER A 87 3.12 12.46 -6.94
C SER A 87 3.96 11.61 -7.89
N PHE A 88 4.20 10.36 -7.51
CA PHE A 88 5.17 9.48 -8.14
C PHE A 88 4.87 9.25 -9.63
N TYR A 89 3.69 8.72 -9.96
CA TYR A 89 3.35 8.45 -11.36
C TYR A 89 2.98 9.73 -12.14
N CYS A 90 2.22 10.65 -11.56
CA CYS A 90 1.65 11.77 -12.33
C CYS A 90 2.42 13.09 -12.23
N GLY A 91 3.42 13.20 -11.35
CA GLY A 91 4.20 14.44 -11.17
C GLY A 91 3.38 15.60 -10.61
N CYS A 92 2.22 15.34 -10.00
CA CYS A 92 1.35 16.40 -9.49
C CYS A 92 1.88 16.93 -8.17
N ALA A 93 1.96 18.26 -8.03
CA ALA A 93 2.25 18.87 -6.75
C ALA A 93 1.20 18.47 -5.70
N PHE A 94 1.62 18.35 -4.44
CA PHE A 94 0.71 18.11 -3.32
C PHE A 94 1.08 18.91 -2.07
N THR A 95 0.10 19.14 -1.21
CA THR A 95 0.24 19.95 0.01
C THR A 95 0.75 19.11 1.20
N ASN A 96 1.16 19.76 2.30
CA ASN A 96 1.59 19.05 3.52
C ASN A 96 0.51 18.15 4.10
N ASP A 97 -0.77 18.52 3.96
CA ASP A 97 -1.93 17.72 4.36
C ASP A 97 -2.33 16.68 3.31
N ARG A 98 -1.42 16.35 2.38
CA ARG A 98 -1.58 15.31 1.35
C ARG A 98 -2.75 15.55 0.40
N LYS A 99 -3.05 16.80 0.06
CA LYS A 99 -4.03 17.12 -0.99
C LYS A 99 -3.35 17.28 -2.33
N THR A 100 -3.87 16.60 -3.34
CA THR A 100 -3.38 16.66 -4.72
C THR A 100 -3.74 18.00 -5.37
N VAL A 101 -2.75 18.69 -5.94
CA VAL A 101 -2.94 19.90 -6.74
C VAL A 101 -3.00 19.53 -8.22
N ARG A 102 -4.13 18.96 -8.66
CA ARG A 102 -4.31 18.38 -10.02
C ARG A 102 -3.96 19.32 -11.17
N ALA A 103 -4.24 20.61 -11.01
CA ALA A 103 -3.94 21.62 -12.02
C ALA A 103 -2.44 21.77 -12.31
N SER A 104 -1.56 21.37 -11.38
CA SER A 104 -0.10 21.46 -11.56
C SER A 104 0.47 20.52 -12.62
N CYS A 105 -0.24 19.44 -12.93
CA CYS A 105 0.19 18.36 -13.82
C CYS A 105 -0.84 18.03 -14.91
N GLY A 106 -2.00 18.71 -14.92
CA GLY A 106 -3.10 18.41 -15.85
C GLY A 106 -3.84 17.09 -15.61
N TYR A 107 -3.78 16.55 -14.38
CA TYR A 107 -4.51 15.34 -14.00
C TYR A 107 -6.02 15.53 -14.12
N LYS A 108 -6.70 14.53 -14.68
CA LYS A 108 -8.16 14.44 -14.71
C LYS A 108 -8.61 13.18 -13.99
N THR A 109 -9.66 13.33 -13.21
CA THR A 109 -10.30 12.21 -12.52
C THR A 109 -10.95 11.29 -13.54
N ARG A 110 -10.75 9.98 -13.39
CA ARG A 110 -11.40 8.96 -14.23
C ARG A 110 -12.80 8.64 -13.73
N ALA A 111 -12.94 8.33 -12.43
CA ALA A 111 -14.17 7.85 -11.80
C ALA A 111 -14.34 8.27 -10.33
N ASN A 112 -13.27 8.37 -9.53
CA ASN A 112 -13.31 8.56 -8.07
C ASN A 112 -12.75 9.91 -7.64
N GLU A 113 -13.60 10.95 -7.68
CA GLU A 113 -13.21 12.33 -7.36
C GLU A 113 -12.66 12.46 -5.93
N ALA A 114 -13.26 11.77 -4.96
CA ALA A 114 -12.81 11.83 -3.56
C ALA A 114 -11.37 11.32 -3.40
N ARG A 115 -11.04 10.21 -4.07
CA ARG A 115 -9.69 9.63 -4.05
C ARG A 115 -8.70 10.42 -4.90
N ALA A 116 -9.13 11.05 -5.99
CA ALA A 116 -8.28 11.92 -6.82
C ALA A 116 -7.76 13.16 -6.06
N HIS A 117 -8.42 13.57 -4.99
CA HIS A 117 -8.04 14.72 -4.17
C HIS A 117 -6.95 14.46 -3.13
N VAL A 118 -6.60 13.20 -2.88
CA VAL A 118 -5.68 12.83 -1.81
C VAL A 118 -4.45 12.10 -2.34
N ILE A 119 -3.34 12.27 -1.62
CA ILE A 119 -2.11 11.50 -1.77
C ILE A 119 -2.07 10.41 -0.72
N GLU A 120 -1.76 9.21 -1.16
CA GLU A 120 -1.53 8.03 -0.34
C GLU A 120 -0.07 7.61 -0.43
N TRP A 121 0.52 7.30 0.72
CA TRP A 121 1.82 6.63 0.77
C TRP A 121 1.58 5.17 0.43
N THR A 122 2.04 4.72 -0.73
CA THR A 122 1.77 3.35 -1.21
C THR A 122 3.03 2.64 -1.66
N GLN A 123 2.95 1.32 -1.71
CA GLN A 123 4.05 0.47 -2.13
C GLN A 123 4.16 0.38 -3.66
N VAL A 124 5.37 0.55 -4.19
CA VAL A 124 5.68 0.29 -5.61
C VAL A 124 5.61 -1.20 -5.92
N VAL A 125 6.25 -2.04 -5.11
CA VAL A 125 6.06 -3.50 -5.11
C VAL A 125 4.80 -3.80 -4.29
N PRO A 126 3.72 -4.35 -4.88
CA PRO A 126 2.46 -4.53 -4.18
C PRO A 126 2.58 -5.52 -3.00
N PRO A 127 1.80 -5.32 -1.92
CA PRO A 127 1.82 -6.24 -0.77
C PRO A 127 1.53 -7.69 -1.09
N SER A 128 0.75 -8.00 -2.14
CA SER A 128 0.52 -9.39 -2.56
C SER A 128 1.78 -10.08 -3.06
N ALA A 129 2.69 -9.35 -3.72
CA ALA A 129 3.96 -9.91 -4.22
C ALA A 129 4.84 -10.44 -3.08
N PHE A 130 4.74 -9.87 -1.88
CA PHE A 130 5.52 -10.28 -0.72
C PHE A 130 4.66 -10.84 0.44
N GLY A 131 3.36 -10.99 0.23
CA GLY A 131 2.41 -11.35 1.27
C GLY A 131 1.56 -12.57 0.94
N ALA A 132 1.15 -12.75 -0.32
CA ALA A 132 0.11 -13.72 -0.70
C ALA A 132 0.44 -15.18 -0.36
N HIS A 133 1.72 -15.52 -0.26
CA HIS A 133 2.21 -16.87 0.07
C HIS A 133 2.39 -17.09 1.58
N ARG A 134 2.25 -16.04 2.41
CA ARG A 134 2.47 -16.11 3.86
C ARG A 134 1.24 -16.64 4.58
N ALA A 135 1.44 -17.37 5.67
CA ALA A 135 0.34 -17.90 6.48
C ALA A 135 -0.58 -16.80 7.04
N CYS A 136 -0.05 -15.61 7.33
CA CYS A 136 -0.82 -14.46 7.81
C CYS A 136 -1.77 -13.87 6.75
N TRP A 137 -1.57 -14.19 5.47
CA TRP A 137 -2.38 -13.62 4.40
C TRP A 137 -3.76 -14.28 4.33
N THR A 138 -3.85 -15.54 4.74
CA THR A 138 -5.13 -16.23 4.90
C THR A 138 -5.78 -15.84 6.23
N THR A 139 -7.04 -16.23 6.43
CA THR A 139 -7.78 -15.92 7.65
C THR A 139 -7.43 -16.84 8.82
N GLU A 140 -6.43 -17.71 8.69
CA GLU A 140 -6.15 -18.74 9.71
C GLU A 140 -5.29 -18.23 10.87
N ALA A 141 -4.38 -17.28 10.61
CA ALA A 141 -3.36 -16.88 11.58
C ALA A 141 -3.86 -15.87 12.64
N CYS A 142 -4.82 -15.00 12.31
CA CYS A 142 -5.24 -13.92 13.20
C CYS A 142 -6.71 -13.99 13.60
N ARG A 143 -7.01 -13.56 14.83
CA ARG A 143 -8.36 -13.47 15.41
C ARG A 143 -8.53 -12.10 16.07
N ARG A 144 -9.70 -11.49 15.88
CA ARG A 144 -10.15 -10.31 16.62
C ARG A 144 -10.57 -10.71 18.03
N ASP A 145 -10.78 -9.73 18.91
CA ASP A 145 -11.23 -9.96 20.29
C ASP A 145 -12.59 -10.67 20.37
N ASP A 146 -13.46 -10.46 19.38
CA ASP A 146 -14.76 -11.14 19.25
C ASP A 146 -14.65 -12.55 18.64
N GLY A 147 -13.44 -13.03 18.38
CA GLY A 147 -13.15 -14.32 17.76
C GLY A 147 -13.23 -14.32 16.23
N THR A 148 -13.55 -13.20 15.58
CA THR A 148 -13.63 -13.12 14.11
C THR A 148 -12.26 -13.33 13.49
N ALA A 149 -12.18 -14.26 12.54
CA ALA A 149 -10.99 -14.54 11.74
C ALA A 149 -10.71 -13.42 10.74
N TYR A 150 -9.44 -13.01 10.60
CA TYR A 150 -9.02 -12.04 9.60
C TYR A 150 -7.62 -12.37 9.05
N GLY A 151 -7.33 -11.85 7.85
CA GLY A 151 -6.10 -12.13 7.10
C GLY A 151 -5.59 -10.91 6.34
N GLY A 152 -4.84 -11.15 5.28
CA GLY A 152 -4.29 -10.12 4.39
C GLY A 152 -3.29 -9.20 5.09
N ILE A 153 -3.17 -7.98 4.56
CA ILE A 153 -2.22 -6.97 5.03
C ILE A 153 -2.39 -6.69 6.53
N GLU A 154 -3.63 -6.60 7.03
CA GLU A 154 -3.91 -6.31 8.45
C GLU A 154 -3.29 -7.37 9.38
N CYS A 155 -3.49 -8.65 9.07
CA CYS A 155 -2.91 -9.75 9.84
C CYS A 155 -1.39 -9.81 9.64
N CYS A 156 -0.91 -9.75 8.40
CA CYS A 156 0.53 -9.86 8.13
C CYS A 156 1.36 -8.74 8.76
N ARG A 157 0.84 -7.52 8.81
CA ARG A 157 1.52 -6.39 9.46
C ARG A 157 1.80 -6.64 10.95
N SER A 158 0.93 -7.38 11.63
CA SER A 158 1.07 -7.66 13.07
C SER A 158 1.72 -9.01 13.36
N ALA A 159 1.51 -10.01 12.50
CA ALA A 159 1.91 -11.39 12.74
C ALA A 159 3.23 -11.79 12.06
N ASP A 160 3.68 -11.09 11.02
CA ASP A 160 4.87 -11.44 10.25
C ASP A 160 5.89 -10.27 10.22
N PRO A 161 7.01 -10.38 10.95
CA PRO A 161 8.03 -9.34 11.00
C PRO A 161 8.70 -9.04 9.65
N VAL A 162 8.81 -10.03 8.77
CA VAL A 162 9.42 -9.88 7.44
C VAL A 162 8.46 -9.10 6.55
N PHE A 163 7.16 -9.44 6.58
CA PHE A 163 6.12 -8.67 5.91
C PHE A 163 6.10 -7.22 6.41
N ALA A 164 6.08 -7.00 7.73
CA ALA A 164 6.06 -5.67 8.32
C ALA A 164 7.29 -4.83 7.89
N ALA A 165 8.46 -5.47 7.76
CA ALA A 165 9.67 -4.85 7.24
C ALA A 165 9.51 -4.42 5.78
N MET A 166 9.02 -5.29 4.90
CA MET A 166 8.80 -4.97 3.48
C MET A 166 7.72 -3.92 3.24
N GLU A 167 6.64 -3.98 4.02
CA GLU A 167 5.52 -3.05 3.93
C GLU A 167 5.93 -1.62 4.34
N SER A 168 6.81 -1.51 5.33
CA SER A 168 7.25 -0.25 5.93
C SER A 168 8.61 0.22 5.41
N ASP A 169 9.20 -0.46 4.42
CA ASP A 169 10.44 -0.04 3.79
C ASP A 169 10.20 1.25 2.99
N LEU A 170 10.87 2.33 3.39
CA LEU A 170 10.75 3.64 2.76
C LEU A 170 11.22 3.66 1.31
N TYR A 171 12.08 2.72 0.87
CA TYR A 171 12.41 2.60 -0.56
C TYR A 171 11.19 2.20 -1.39
N ASN A 172 10.34 1.34 -0.84
CA ASN A 172 9.12 0.89 -1.46
C ASN A 172 7.97 1.90 -1.32
N LEU A 173 8.09 2.90 -0.43
CA LEU A 173 7.00 3.83 -0.11
C LEU A 173 7.08 5.14 -0.90
N VAL A 174 6.05 5.42 -1.71
CA VAL A 174 5.97 6.60 -2.61
C VAL A 174 4.62 7.31 -2.52
N PRO A 175 4.55 8.64 -2.80
CA PRO A 175 3.30 9.39 -2.76
C PRO A 175 2.52 9.22 -4.07
N VAL A 176 1.33 8.65 -4.03
CA VAL A 176 0.50 8.40 -5.23
C VAL A 176 -0.89 8.98 -5.06
N ILE A 177 -1.50 9.45 -6.16
CA ILE A 177 -2.89 9.91 -6.16
C ILE A 177 -3.81 8.73 -5.80
N GLY A 178 -4.73 8.94 -4.87
CA GLY A 178 -5.58 7.88 -4.32
C GLY A 178 -6.36 7.10 -5.38
N GLU A 179 -6.84 7.75 -6.44
CA GLU A 179 -7.54 7.08 -7.55
C GLU A 179 -6.58 6.23 -8.39
N VAL A 180 -5.38 6.75 -8.71
CA VAL A 180 -4.37 6.00 -9.47
C VAL A 180 -3.96 4.74 -8.74
N ILE A 181 -3.73 4.80 -7.42
CA ILE A 181 -3.38 3.59 -6.66
C ILE A 181 -4.55 2.61 -6.52
N GLU A 182 -5.79 3.11 -6.44
CA GLU A 182 -6.98 2.26 -6.44
C GLU A 182 -7.09 1.45 -7.73
N ASP A 183 -6.91 2.13 -8.88
CA ASP A 183 -6.95 1.49 -10.20
C ASP A 183 -5.74 0.60 -10.44
N ARG A 184 -4.54 1.02 -10.01
CA ARG A 184 -3.29 0.27 -10.16
C ARG A 184 -3.34 -1.10 -9.48
N SER A 185 -4.00 -1.19 -8.32
CA SER A 185 -4.22 -2.45 -7.58
C SER A 185 -2.92 -3.29 -7.44
N ASP A 186 -3.00 -4.58 -7.74
CA ASP A 186 -1.87 -5.51 -7.83
C ASP A 186 -1.58 -5.89 -9.29
N HIS A 187 -1.91 -5.03 -10.25
CA HIS A 187 -1.68 -5.27 -11.67
C HIS A 187 -0.19 -5.39 -12.01
N ALA A 188 0.11 -6.26 -12.98
CA ALA A 188 1.46 -6.45 -13.46
C ALA A 188 1.94 -5.23 -14.24
N LEU A 189 3.24 -4.98 -14.25
CA LEU A 189 3.83 -3.92 -15.07
C LEU A 189 3.88 -4.39 -16.53
N GLY A 190 3.57 -3.51 -17.46
CA GLY A 190 3.65 -3.81 -18.88
C GLY A 190 3.28 -2.62 -19.74
N GLU A 191 3.43 -2.78 -21.06
CA GLU A 191 2.98 -1.80 -22.04
C GLU A 191 1.57 -2.17 -22.51
N ILE A 192 0.68 -1.18 -22.58
CA ILE A 192 -0.71 -1.30 -22.96
C ILE A 192 -0.88 -0.68 -24.36
N LYS A 193 -1.44 -1.47 -25.27
CA LYS A 193 -1.72 -0.98 -26.62
C LYS A 193 -2.92 -0.06 -26.62
N GLY A 194 -2.75 1.12 -27.22
CA GLY A 194 -3.80 2.13 -27.30
C GLY A 194 -3.71 3.03 -26.07
N GLU A 195 -3.20 4.24 -26.29
CA GLU A 195 -2.95 5.23 -25.25
C GLU A 195 -4.25 5.94 -24.82
N GLU A 196 -5.23 5.21 -24.27
CA GLU A 196 -6.40 5.87 -23.71
C GLU A 196 -6.00 6.67 -22.46
N ARG A 197 -5.95 8.00 -22.61
CA ARG A 197 -5.50 8.93 -21.57
C ARG A 197 -6.57 9.21 -20.52
N LEU A 198 -6.94 8.16 -19.77
CA LEU A 198 -8.00 8.19 -18.76
C LEU A 198 -7.77 9.22 -17.65
N TYR A 199 -6.50 9.53 -17.34
CA TYR A 199 -6.11 10.45 -16.28
C TYR A 199 -5.68 11.85 -16.77
N GLY A 200 -6.08 12.23 -17.99
CA GLY A 200 -5.71 13.52 -18.58
C GLY A 200 -4.26 13.55 -19.02
N ALA A 201 -3.46 14.50 -18.53
CA ALA A 201 -2.05 14.61 -18.88
C ALA A 201 -1.12 13.69 -18.04
N CYS A 202 -1.68 12.94 -17.08
CA CYS A 202 -0.94 11.87 -16.42
C CYS A 202 -0.86 10.65 -17.34
N ASP A 203 0.38 10.32 -17.71
CA ASP A 203 0.77 9.24 -18.64
C ASP A 203 0.80 7.87 -17.93
N VAL A 204 -0.31 7.54 -17.26
CA VAL A 204 -0.54 6.21 -16.67
C VAL A 204 -1.69 5.57 -17.43
N GLU A 205 -1.52 4.32 -17.83
CA GLU A 205 -2.60 3.50 -18.39
C GLU A 205 -2.85 2.30 -17.47
N VAL A 206 -4.13 1.96 -17.28
CA VAL A 206 -4.52 0.79 -16.49
C VAL A 206 -5.54 -0.02 -17.28
N ASP A 207 -5.16 -1.24 -17.67
CA ASP A 207 -6.06 -2.23 -18.24
C ASP A 207 -6.45 -3.23 -17.14
N THR A 208 -7.53 -2.91 -16.44
CA THR A 208 -8.08 -3.77 -15.38
C THR A 208 -8.53 -5.14 -15.88
N ALA A 209 -8.89 -5.27 -17.16
CA ALA A 209 -9.34 -6.53 -17.74
C ALA A 209 -8.15 -7.44 -18.05
N ALA A 210 -7.04 -6.88 -18.55
CA ALA A 210 -5.78 -7.59 -18.75
C ALA A 210 -4.97 -7.75 -17.45
N GLY A 211 -5.27 -6.94 -16.43
CA GLY A 211 -4.54 -6.90 -15.17
C GLY A 211 -3.15 -6.27 -15.31
N VAL A 212 -3.03 -5.25 -16.14
CA VAL A 212 -1.75 -4.57 -16.48
C VAL A 212 -1.84 -3.08 -16.18
N ILE A 213 -0.74 -2.51 -15.71
CA ILE A 213 -0.50 -1.08 -15.62
C ILE A 213 0.73 -0.71 -16.44
N GLU A 214 0.59 0.33 -17.25
CA GLU A 214 1.70 1.00 -17.92
C GLU A 214 2.02 2.30 -17.16
N PRO A 215 3.19 2.39 -16.52
CA PRO A 215 3.65 3.63 -15.92
C PRO A 215 4.27 4.55 -16.99
N PRO A 216 4.34 5.87 -16.70
CA PRO A 216 5.00 6.83 -17.57
C PRO A 216 6.44 6.44 -17.82
N GLU A 217 6.94 6.66 -19.03
CA GLU A 217 8.30 6.24 -19.41
C GLU A 217 9.37 6.78 -18.47
N ARG A 218 9.23 8.06 -18.07
CA ARG A 218 10.13 8.77 -17.14
C ARG A 218 10.17 8.23 -15.70
N MET A 219 9.33 7.24 -15.37
CA MET A 219 9.27 6.61 -14.03
C MET A 219 9.67 5.13 -14.07
N ARG A 220 9.94 4.58 -15.26
CA ARG A 220 10.19 3.14 -15.42
C ARG A 220 11.47 2.71 -14.72
N GLY A 221 12.51 3.54 -14.75
CA GLY A 221 13.77 3.34 -14.06
C GLY A 221 13.59 3.32 -12.54
N ASP A 222 12.88 4.30 -11.99
CA ASP A 222 12.59 4.41 -10.55
C ASP A 222 11.87 3.16 -10.05
N ILE A 223 10.81 2.75 -10.76
CA ILE A 223 10.04 1.54 -10.44
C ILE A 223 10.97 0.32 -10.47
N ALA A 224 11.76 0.19 -11.54
CA ALA A 224 12.69 -0.92 -11.70
C ALA A 224 13.70 -1.00 -10.56
N ARG A 225 14.33 0.13 -10.20
CA ARG A 225 15.30 0.18 -9.10
C ARG A 225 14.67 -0.19 -7.77
N VAL A 226 13.43 0.24 -7.49
CA VAL A 226 12.72 -0.17 -6.27
C VAL A 226 12.49 -1.69 -6.24
N TYR A 227 12.02 -2.31 -7.33
CA TYR A 227 11.87 -3.77 -7.40
C TYR A 227 13.21 -4.49 -7.22
N LEU A 228 14.26 -4.03 -7.90
CA LEU A 228 15.59 -4.60 -7.82
C LEU A 228 16.21 -4.42 -6.42
N TYR A 229 15.96 -3.29 -5.75
CA TYR A 229 16.33 -3.07 -4.34
C TYR A 229 15.61 -4.03 -3.42
N MET A 230 14.29 -4.19 -3.60
CA MET A 230 13.47 -5.08 -2.78
C MET A 230 13.97 -6.52 -2.95
N ARG A 231 14.20 -6.99 -4.20
CA ARG A 231 14.79 -8.31 -4.48
C ARG A 231 16.16 -8.44 -3.85
N ALA A 232 16.99 -7.43 -4.04
CA ALA A 232 18.30 -7.37 -3.47
C ALA A 232 18.28 -7.15 -1.96
N THR A 233 17.17 -7.03 -1.25
CA THR A 233 17.11 -6.87 0.22
C THR A 233 16.42 -8.05 0.89
N TYR A 234 15.32 -8.52 0.29
CA TYR A 234 14.45 -9.56 0.84
C TYR A 234 14.57 -10.90 0.11
N GLY A 235 15.25 -10.96 -1.04
CA GLY A 235 15.55 -12.21 -1.73
C GLY A 235 14.29 -12.96 -2.18
N ASP A 236 14.22 -14.25 -1.84
CA ASP A 236 13.16 -15.18 -2.24
C ASP A 236 11.81 -14.90 -1.57
N GLU A 237 11.76 -13.95 -0.62
CA GLU A 237 10.51 -13.49 0.01
C GLU A 237 9.62 -12.69 -0.95
N LEU A 238 10.13 -12.34 -2.14
CA LEU A 238 9.41 -11.63 -3.20
C LEU A 238 9.00 -12.59 -4.31
N HIS A 239 7.70 -12.78 -4.46
CA HIS A 239 7.11 -13.63 -5.50
C HIS A 239 6.68 -12.75 -6.69
N VAL A 240 7.62 -12.53 -7.60
CA VAL A 240 7.42 -11.77 -8.85
C VAL A 240 7.78 -12.67 -10.04
N ALA A 241 6.95 -12.64 -11.09
CA ALA A 241 7.12 -13.49 -12.26
C ALA A 241 8.47 -13.24 -12.98
N PRO A 242 9.14 -14.29 -13.52
CA PRO A 242 10.42 -14.15 -14.22
C PRO A 242 10.42 -13.12 -15.35
N GLU A 243 9.32 -13.01 -16.08
CA GLU A 243 9.16 -12.09 -17.21
C GLU A 243 9.17 -10.63 -16.76
N GLN A 244 8.63 -10.35 -15.56
CA GLN A 244 8.67 -9.01 -14.96
C GLN A 244 10.12 -8.60 -14.65
N TRP A 245 10.97 -9.53 -14.18
CA TRP A 245 12.37 -9.21 -13.91
C TRP A 245 13.12 -8.79 -15.16
N SER A 246 12.87 -9.46 -16.30
CA SER A 246 13.49 -9.09 -17.58
C SER A 246 13.07 -7.68 -18.03
N LEU A 247 11.79 -7.34 -17.85
CA LEU A 247 11.26 -6.00 -18.13
C LEU A 247 11.91 -4.93 -17.23
N LEU A 248 11.98 -5.19 -15.93
CA LEU A 248 12.56 -4.28 -14.93
C LEU A 248 14.05 -4.03 -15.20
N GLU A 249 14.81 -5.06 -15.56
CA GLU A 249 16.23 -4.90 -15.94
C GLU A 249 16.38 -4.01 -17.18
N SER A 250 15.52 -4.21 -18.19
CA SER A 250 15.49 -3.35 -19.38
C SER A 250 15.15 -1.90 -19.05
N TRP A 251 14.15 -1.67 -18.19
CA TRP A 251 13.74 -0.33 -17.77
C TRP A 251 14.82 0.38 -16.94
N ASN A 252 15.46 -0.32 -16.01
CA ASN A 252 16.57 0.23 -15.23
C ASN A 252 17.74 0.67 -16.13
N ALA A 253 18.03 -0.08 -17.20
CA ALA A 253 19.07 0.28 -18.15
C ALA A 253 18.69 1.47 -19.05
N ALA A 254 17.41 1.57 -19.43
CA ALA A 254 16.91 2.60 -20.33
C ALA A 254 16.69 3.96 -19.65
N ASP A 255 16.36 3.97 -18.36
CA ASP A 255 16.01 5.16 -17.58
C ASP A 255 16.96 5.28 -16.37
N PRO A 256 18.13 5.95 -16.52
CA PRO A 256 19.13 6.06 -15.47
C PRO A 256 18.66 6.88 -14.28
N ALA A 257 19.26 6.61 -13.11
CA ALA A 257 18.89 7.31 -11.88
C ALA A 257 19.03 8.83 -11.99
N ASP A 258 18.06 9.55 -11.47
CA ASP A 258 18.08 11.01 -11.39
C ASP A 258 18.61 11.53 -10.04
N ASP A 259 18.68 12.86 -9.91
CA ASP A 259 19.21 13.53 -8.71
C ASP A 259 18.30 13.35 -7.50
N TRP A 260 17.00 13.32 -7.75
CA TRP A 260 16.01 13.18 -6.71
C TRP A 260 16.04 11.76 -6.13
N GLU A 261 16.10 10.73 -6.96
CA GLU A 261 16.23 9.34 -6.52
C GLU A 261 17.46 9.13 -5.64
N ARG A 262 18.62 9.65 -6.06
CA ARG A 262 19.85 9.60 -5.26
C ARG A 262 19.68 10.33 -3.93
N THR A 263 19.06 11.50 -3.95
CA THR A 263 18.80 12.30 -2.74
C THR A 263 17.85 11.56 -1.79
N ARG A 264 16.75 11.01 -2.31
CA ARG A 264 15.78 10.20 -1.57
C ARG A 264 16.46 8.97 -0.97
N SER A 265 17.26 8.25 -1.75
CA SER A 265 18.00 7.07 -1.26
C SER A 265 18.94 7.42 -0.11
N ALA A 266 19.72 8.49 -0.22
CA ALA A 266 20.60 8.93 0.88
C ALA A 266 19.81 9.26 2.15
N ARG A 267 18.65 9.93 2.02
CA ARG A 267 17.77 10.23 3.16
C ARG A 267 17.18 8.98 3.79
N ILE A 268 16.75 8.00 2.99
CA ILE A 268 16.23 6.72 3.49
C ILE A 268 17.34 5.94 4.19
N ALA A 269 18.54 5.88 3.61
CA ALA A 269 19.68 5.18 4.22
C ALA A 269 20.03 5.75 5.61
N ALA A 270 19.94 7.08 5.79
CA ALA A 270 20.13 7.71 7.09
C ALA A 270 19.08 7.29 8.15
N VAL A 271 17.87 6.90 7.72
CA VAL A 271 16.80 6.44 8.60
C VAL A 271 16.90 4.94 8.88
N GLN A 272 17.05 4.13 7.82
CA GLN A 272 16.94 2.67 7.86
C GLN A 272 18.27 1.94 8.00
N GLY A 273 19.39 2.64 7.83
CA GLY A 273 20.75 2.09 7.94
C GLY A 273 21.23 1.28 6.73
N GLN A 274 20.43 1.19 5.66
CA GLN A 274 20.76 0.46 4.44
C GLN A 274 20.59 1.37 3.21
N GLY A 275 21.59 1.39 2.33
CA GLY A 275 21.54 2.05 1.03
C GLY A 275 21.02 1.13 -0.08
N ASP A 276 20.49 1.70 -1.16
CA ASP A 276 20.24 0.97 -2.40
C ASP A 276 21.56 0.83 -3.19
N PRO A 277 22.07 -0.39 -3.41
CA PRO A 277 23.30 -0.61 -4.17
C PRO A 277 23.26 -0.03 -5.59
N GLN A 278 22.08 0.05 -6.22
CA GLN A 278 21.94 0.62 -7.57
C GLN A 278 22.12 2.13 -7.60
N LEU A 279 21.94 2.79 -6.45
CA LEU A 279 22.08 4.24 -6.30
C LEU A 279 23.39 4.62 -5.58
N ALA A 280 24.19 3.63 -5.19
CA ALA A 280 25.50 3.83 -4.60
C ALA A 280 26.56 4.09 -5.69
N GLY A 281 27.03 5.34 -5.82
CA GLY A 281 28.26 5.62 -6.59
C GLY A 281 28.28 6.80 -7.56
N ALA A 282 27.19 7.57 -7.72
CA ALA A 282 27.25 8.84 -8.45
C ALA A 282 27.11 10.01 -7.47
N PRO A 283 28.04 10.99 -7.43
CA PRO A 283 27.83 12.20 -6.66
C PRO A 283 26.53 12.85 -7.14
N ALA A 284 25.73 13.39 -6.21
CA ALA A 284 24.60 14.24 -6.57
C ALA A 284 25.12 15.33 -7.52
N PRO A 285 24.58 15.46 -8.74
CA PRO A 285 24.83 16.61 -9.58
C PRO A 285 24.48 17.86 -8.78
N ALA A 286 25.35 18.87 -8.89
CA ALA A 286 25.05 20.18 -8.35
C ALA A 286 23.71 20.66 -8.94
N PRO A 287 22.86 21.35 -8.17
CA PRO A 287 21.58 21.84 -8.66
C PRO A 287 21.81 22.61 -9.97
N ALA A 288 21.03 22.25 -11.00
CA ALA A 288 21.13 22.89 -12.30
C ALA A 288 21.03 24.42 -12.16
N PRO A 289 21.94 25.20 -12.77
CA PRO A 289 21.85 26.65 -12.74
C PRO A 289 20.61 27.08 -13.52
N GLY A 290 19.53 27.42 -12.83
CA GLY A 290 18.31 27.93 -13.47
C GLY A 290 16.99 27.61 -12.78
N THR A 291 16.94 26.69 -11.81
CA THR A 291 15.74 26.55 -10.97
C THR A 291 15.74 27.64 -9.90
N PRO A 292 14.83 28.63 -9.93
CA PRO A 292 14.74 29.57 -8.82
C PRO A 292 14.35 28.79 -7.57
N ALA A 293 15.20 28.86 -6.55
CA ALA A 293 14.84 28.46 -5.20
C ALA A 293 13.49 29.12 -4.86
N ALA A 294 12.50 28.31 -4.48
CA ALA A 294 11.25 28.82 -3.94
C ALA A 294 11.61 29.79 -2.82
N ALA A 295 11.24 31.06 -3.00
CA ALA A 295 11.55 32.11 -2.04
C ALA A 295 11.05 31.68 -0.64
N PRO A 296 11.86 31.83 0.42
CA PRO A 296 11.39 31.55 1.75
C PRO A 296 10.23 32.47 2.07
N ALA A 297 9.11 31.90 2.50
CA ALA A 297 8.00 32.65 3.05
C ALA A 297 8.53 33.53 4.19
N GLU A 298 8.41 34.85 4.04
CA GLU A 298 8.81 35.80 5.08
C GLU A 298 8.02 35.50 6.36
N ALA A 299 8.72 34.93 7.35
CA ALA A 299 8.27 34.91 8.71
C ALA A 299 8.28 36.35 9.24
N GLY A 300 7.10 36.85 9.60
CA GLY A 300 6.92 38.15 10.22
C GLY A 300 7.84 38.33 11.44
N SER A 301 8.80 39.24 11.29
CA SER A 301 9.66 39.69 12.38
C SER A 301 8.85 40.52 13.38
N LYS A 302 8.59 39.94 14.55
CA LYS A 302 8.21 40.68 15.76
C LYS A 302 9.38 41.58 16.18
N GLY A 303 9.26 42.88 15.93
CA GLY A 303 10.16 43.89 16.49
C GLY A 303 9.90 44.09 17.99
N ALA A 304 10.95 43.97 18.80
CA ALA A 304 10.99 44.38 20.20
C ALA A 304 10.90 45.93 20.34
N PRO A 305 10.39 46.46 21.47
CA PRO A 305 10.03 47.87 21.59
C PRO A 305 11.25 48.76 21.87
N LYS A 306 11.35 49.89 21.13
CA LYS A 306 12.20 51.03 21.51
C LYS A 306 11.33 52.18 22.00
N GLN A 307 11.65 52.64 23.20
CA GLN A 307 11.06 53.81 23.87
C GLN A 307 11.35 55.09 23.09
N GLY A 308 10.33 55.93 22.92
CA GLY A 308 10.43 57.29 22.35
C GLY A 308 9.36 58.19 22.97
N ALA A 309 9.79 59.35 23.47
CA ALA A 309 9.07 60.31 24.31
C ALA A 309 7.94 61.10 23.57
N PRO A 310 7.09 61.87 24.29
CA PRO A 310 5.68 62.07 23.98
C PRO A 310 5.40 63.23 23.00
N LYS A 311 4.34 63.09 22.19
CA LYS A 311 3.74 64.20 21.43
C LYS A 311 2.31 64.48 21.92
N GLN A 312 2.08 65.76 22.15
CA GLN A 312 0.90 66.36 22.78
C GLN A 312 -0.37 66.19 21.94
N GLY A 313 -1.49 66.04 22.66
CA GLY A 313 -2.81 65.75 22.11
C GLY A 313 -3.50 66.96 21.47
N LYS A 314 -4.50 66.65 20.65
CA LYS A 314 -5.51 67.59 20.13
C LYS A 314 -6.89 67.14 20.65
N PRO A 315 -7.75 68.07 21.12
CA PRO A 315 -8.88 67.76 22.01
C PRO A 315 -10.05 67.01 21.35
N LYS A 316 -10.71 66.20 22.18
CA LYS A 316 -11.85 65.31 21.91
C LYS A 316 -13.17 66.11 21.96
N ALA A 317 -14.05 65.89 20.99
CA ALA A 317 -15.41 66.44 20.98
C ALA A 317 -16.31 65.79 22.06
N PRO A 318 -17.27 66.52 22.65
CA PRO A 318 -18.07 66.04 23.77
C PRO A 318 -19.14 65.00 23.37
N PRO A 319 -19.51 64.08 24.29
CA PRO A 319 -20.49 63.04 24.03
C PRO A 319 -21.94 63.55 24.05
N LYS A 320 -22.79 62.90 23.25
CA LYS A 320 -24.22 63.16 23.09
C LYS A 320 -25.00 62.65 24.32
N PRO A 321 -26.04 63.37 24.82
CA PRO A 321 -26.77 62.97 26.03
C PRO A 321 -27.69 61.76 25.81
N ALA A 322 -27.85 60.96 26.88
CA ALA A 322 -28.69 59.77 26.96
C ALA A 322 -30.19 60.12 27.02
N PRO A 323 -31.09 59.25 26.51
CA PRO A 323 -32.53 59.43 26.63
C PRO A 323 -33.02 59.11 28.05
N THR A 324 -33.91 59.98 28.55
CA THR A 324 -34.59 59.88 29.85
C THR A 324 -35.85 59.03 29.75
N ASP A 325 -35.97 58.01 30.61
CA ASP A 325 -37.21 57.25 30.80
C ASP A 325 -38.24 58.06 31.61
N ALA A 326 -39.47 58.08 31.13
CA ALA A 326 -40.63 58.67 31.80
C ALA A 326 -41.35 57.64 32.68
N PRO A 327 -41.98 58.04 33.80
CA PRO A 327 -42.51 57.12 34.80
C PRO A 327 -43.89 56.53 34.47
N ALA A 328 -44.13 55.32 34.98
CA ALA A 328 -45.40 54.59 34.92
C ALA A 328 -46.51 55.25 35.79
N PRO A 329 -47.80 55.10 35.43
CA PRO A 329 -48.90 55.66 36.18
C PRO A 329 -49.27 54.81 37.40
N SER A 330 -49.69 55.48 38.46
CA SER A 330 -50.20 54.94 39.71
C SER A 330 -51.74 54.90 39.72
N GLU A 331 -52.32 53.74 40.03
CA GLU A 331 -53.31 53.47 41.09
C GLU A 331 -53.47 51.95 41.29
#